data_AF-A0A424P0H5-F1
#
_entry.id   AF-A0A424P0H5-F1
#
_cell.length_a   1.000
_cell.length_b   1.000
_cell.length_c   1.000
_cell.angle_alpha   90.00
_cell.angle_beta   90.00
_cell.angle_gamma   90.00
#
_symmetry.space_group_name_H-M   'P 1'
#
loop_
_entity.id
_entity.type
_entity.pdbx_description
1 polymer ?
#
loop_
_entity_poly.entity_id
_entity_poly.type
_entity_poly.pdbx_seq_one_letter_code
_entity_poly.pdbx_strand_id
1 'polypeptide(L)' 'MATYTCNQCDMAVNASCAKCDTPLENGSITTDDGAEVQVSQCPSCEGMIKSPLCCGEDMSCTI' A
#
# COMPACT_ATOMS: atom_id res chain seq x y z
N MET A 1 -3.44 -11.98 3.97
CA MET A 1 -2.15 -11.72 3.32
C MET A 1 -1.72 -10.34 3.75
N ALA A 2 -0.43 -10.12 4.00
CA ALA A 2 0.06 -8.79 4.35
C ALA A 2 -0.17 -7.83 3.19
N THR A 3 -0.62 -6.60 3.46
CA THR A 3 -0.75 -5.56 2.44
C THR A 3 0.62 -5.10 1.95
N TYR A 4 1.62 -5.09 2.85
CA TYR A 4 3.01 -4.73 2.56
C TYR A 4 3.99 -5.56 3.37
N THR A 5 5.14 -5.87 2.77
CA THR A 5 6.24 -6.58 3.46
C THR A 5 7.57 -5.88 3.17
N CYS A 6 8.39 -5.66 4.19
CA CYS A 6 9.74 -5.15 4.04
C CYS A 6 10.73 -6.30 3.85
N ASN A 7 11.49 -6.29 2.75
CA ASN A 7 12.49 -7.31 2.46
C ASN A 7 13.77 -7.20 3.31
N GLN A 8 13.97 -6.10 4.04
CA GLN A 8 15.17 -5.87 4.86
C GLN A 8 15.03 -6.40 6.29
N CYS A 9 13.83 -6.31 6.86
CA CYS A 9 13.58 -6.64 8.28
C CYS A 9 12.37 -7.55 8.50
N ASP A 10 11.77 -8.08 7.42
CA ASP A 10 10.60 -8.95 7.42
C ASP A 10 9.35 -8.35 8.10
N MET A 11 9.32 -7.03 8.30
CA MET A 11 8.16 -6.33 8.85
C MET A 11 7.00 -6.42 7.85
N ALA A 12 5.86 -6.94 8.30
CA ALA A 12 4.63 -7.03 7.53
C ALA A 12 3.55 -6.14 8.12
N VAL A 13 2.81 -5.43 7.26
CA VAL A 13 1.73 -4.51 7.65
C VAL A 13 0.43 -4.91 6.97
N ASN A 14 -0.65 -4.93 7.75
CA ASN A 14 -2.02 -4.97 7.26
C ASN A 14 -2.67 -3.62 7.50
N ALA A 15 -3.23 -3.01 6.45
CA ALA A 15 -3.87 -1.70 6.54
C ALA A 15 -5.38 -1.81 6.25
N SER A 16 -6.17 -1.07 7.03
CA SER A 16 -7.62 -0.97 6.85
C SER A 16 -8.04 0.50 6.90
N CYS A 17 -9.07 0.87 6.14
CA CYS A 17 -9.63 2.21 6.18
C CYS A 17 -10.43 2.40 7.48
N ALA A 18 -10.01 3.31 8.35
CA ALA A 18 -10.70 3.59 9.61
C ALA A 18 -12.08 4.25 9.45
N LYS A 19 -12.43 4.73 8.25
CA LYS A 19 -13.74 5.35 7.97
C LYS A 19 -14.83 4.32 7.70
N CYS A 20 -14.49 3.24 6.99
CA CYS A 20 -15.45 2.21 6.57
C CYS A 20 -15.12 0.82 7.13
N ASP A 21 -14.07 0.71 7.95
CA ASP A 21 -13.59 -0.53 8.57
C ASP A 21 -13.30 -1.67 7.56
N THR A 22 -12.99 -1.32 6.31
CA THR A 22 -12.65 -2.30 5.27
C THR A 22 -11.14 -2.43 5.09
N PRO A 23 -10.61 -3.63 4.85
CA PRO A 23 -9.22 -3.82 4.47
C PRO A 23 -8.91 -3.05 3.19
N LEU A 24 -7.72 -2.45 3.12
CA LEU A 24 -7.24 -1.81 1.91
C LEU A 24 -6.70 -2.86 0.94
N GLU A 25 -6.92 -2.62 -0.35
CA GLU A 25 -6.49 -3.50 -1.43
C GLU A 25 -5.26 -2.91 -2.13
N ASN A 26 -4.38 -3.76 -2.63
CA ASN A 26 -3.21 -3.29 -3.38
C ASN A 26 -3.65 -2.72 -4.74
N GLY A 27 -3.13 -1.55 -5.08
CA GLY A 27 -3.32 -0.91 -6.37
C GLY A 27 -2.05 -0.17 -6.81
N SER A 28 -2.09 0.39 -8.00
CA SER A 28 -1.04 1.25 -8.52
C SER A 28 -1.64 2.47 -9.21
N ILE A 29 -0.93 3.60 -9.11
CA ILE A 29 -1.24 4.81 -9.87
C ILE A 29 -0.09 5.12 -10.81
N THR A 30 -0.41 5.63 -11.99
CA THR A 30 0.57 6.20 -12.91
C THR A 30 0.60 7.71 -12.69
N THR A 31 1.78 8.24 -12.37
CA THR A 31 1.98 9.70 -12.29
C THR A 31 1.98 10.32 -13.69
N ASP A 32 1.83 11.64 -13.78
CA ASP A 32 1.92 12.36 -15.06
C ASP A 32 3.27 12.15 -15.78
N ASP A 33 4.34 11.91 -15.03
CA ASP A 33 5.67 11.54 -15.54
C ASP A 33 5.77 10.08 -16.04
N GLY A 34 4.69 9.31 -15.95
CA GLY A 34 4.63 7.89 -16.35
C GLY A 34 5.20 6.92 -15.33
N ALA A 35 5.55 7.37 -14.11
CA ALA A 35 6.06 6.49 -13.07
C ALA A 35 4.90 5.74 -12.39
N GLU A 36 5.07 4.45 -12.15
CA GLU A 36 4.11 3.65 -11.40
C GLU A 36 4.40 3.72 -9.89
N VAL A 37 3.41 4.10 -9.09
CA VAL A 37 3.49 4.18 -7.64
C VAL A 37 2.50 3.20 -7.04
N GLN A 38 2.99 2.31 -6.18
CA GLN A 38 2.14 1.39 -5.43
C GLN A 38 1.32 2.15 -4.38
N VAL A 39 0.05 1.79 -4.27
CA VAL A 39 -0.89 2.40 -3.32
C VAL A 39 -1.79 1.33 -2.71
N SER A 40 -2.32 1.63 -1.53
CA SER A 40 -3.40 0.88 -0.91
C SER A 40 -4.69 1.64 -1.16
N GLN A 41 -5.60 1.03 -1.90
CA GLN A 41 -6.88 1.60 -2.29
C GLN A 41 -8.00 1.10 -1.38
N CYS A 42 -8.87 2.03 -0.97
CA CYS A 42 -10.11 1.76 -0.26
C CYS A 42 -11.21 1.41 -1.29
N PRO A 43 -11.73 0.18 -1.32
CA PRO A 43 -12.76 -0.20 -2.29
C PRO A 43 -14.10 0.50 -2.07
N SER A 44 -14.37 0.94 -0.84
CA SER A 44 -15.65 1.58 -0.49
C SER A 44 -15.66 3.09 -0.66
N CYS A 45 -14.49 3.73 -0.63
CA CYS A 45 -14.38 5.18 -0.45
C CYS A 45 -13.41 5.86 -1.41
N GLU A 46 -12.84 5.10 -2.35
CA GLU A 46 -11.89 5.54 -3.38
C GLU A 46 -10.62 6.24 -2.84
N GLY A 47 -10.45 6.28 -1.51
CA GLY A 47 -9.25 6.79 -0.86
C GLY A 47 -8.05 5.93 -1.19
N MET A 48 -6.90 6.57 -1.42
CA MET A 48 -5.65 5.90 -1.71
C MET A 48 -4.59 6.39 -0.73
N ILE A 49 -3.80 5.47 -0.17
CA ILE A 49 -2.61 5.81 0.59
C ILE A 49 -1.39 5.27 -0.16
N LYS A 50 -0.31 6.05 -0.23
CA LYS A 50 0.97 5.54 -0.72
C LYS A 50 1.48 4.47 0.24
N SER A 51 2.19 3.48 -0.29
CA SER A 51 2.89 2.46 0.48
C SER A 51 3.75 3.07 1.59
N PRO A 52 3.75 2.48 2.80
CA PRO A 52 4.55 2.96 3.91
C PRO A 52 6.05 2.75 3.64
N LEU A 53 6.87 3.64 4.20
CA LEU A 53 8.33 3.51 4.17
C LEU A 53 8.83 2.69 5.36
N CYS A 54 9.68 1.70 5.10
CA CYS A 54 10.39 0.91 6.11
C CYS A 54 11.85 0.72 5.70
N CYS A 55 12.79 0.83 6.64
CA CYS A 55 14.23 0.77 6.37
C CYS A 55 14.74 1.79 5.32
N GLY A 56 14.03 2.90 5.14
CA GLY A 56 14.36 3.94 4.15
C GLY A 56 13.90 3.63 2.73
N GLU A 57 13.16 2.53 2.53
CA GLU A 57 12.64 2.10 1.25
C GLU A 57 11.12 1.98 1.31
N ASP A 58 10.47 2.20 0.17
CA ASP A 58 9.03 2.04 0.03
C ASP A 58 8.68 0.54 0.06
N MET A 59 7.78 0.13 0.95
CA MET A 59 7.44 -1.29 1.09
C MET A 59 6.67 -1.75 -0.16
N SER A 60 7.06 -2.89 -0.72
CA SER A 60 6.38 -3.52 -1.85
C SER A 60 5.41 -4.59 -1.38
N CYS A 61 4.32 -4.78 -2.12
CA CYS A 61 3.45 -5.93 -1.94
C CYS A 61 4.12 -7.17 -2.57
N THR A 62 4.28 -8.24 -1.79
CA THR A 62 4.75 -9.54 -2.28
C THR A 62 3.51 -10.34 -2.68
N ILE A 63 3.18 -10.33 -3.97
CA ILE A 63 2.02 -11.03 -4.54
C ILE A 63 2.31 -12.54 -4.61
#